data_AF-A0A8T4P4U2-F1
#
_entry.id   AF-A0A8T4P4U2-F1
#
_cell.length_a   1.000
_cell.length_b   1.000
_cell.length_c   1.000
_cell.angle_alpha   90.00
_cell.angle_beta   90.00
_cell.angle_gamma   90.00
#
_symmetry.space_group_name_H-M   'P 1'
#
loop_
_entity.id
_entity.type
_entity.pdbx_description
1 polymer ?
#
loop_
_entity_poly.entity_id
_entity_poly.type
_entity_poly.pdbx_seq_one_letter_code
_entity_poly.pdbx_strand_id
1 'polypeptide(L)'
;MIKIPVQGEIPKFECRKCGNCCKVLSTKPLKETPYFMDRIIICVANTTLPMHDWEMGEFKKKGYDNLIVPSKIIYDLNSNKSIIIEYTLTQNNCPQLENNLCSIYENRPLVCKSFPCSYFINIDKENKVGNLVRGRARTLAG
;
A
#
# COMPACT_ATOMS: atom_id res chain seq x y z
N MET A 1 -3.09 18.69 -16.77
CA MET A 1 -2.70 18.04 -18.05
C MET A 1 -1.69 16.95 -17.76
N ILE A 2 -2.04 15.69 -18.08
CA ILE A 2 -1.09 14.58 -18.13
C ILE A 2 -0.61 14.53 -19.58
N LYS A 3 0.70 14.72 -19.81
CA LYS A 3 1.30 14.55 -21.14
C LYS A 3 1.38 13.05 -21.43
N ILE A 4 0.84 12.62 -22.57
CA ILE A 4 1.01 11.25 -23.05
C ILE A 4 2.46 11.15 -23.57
N PRO A 5 3.28 10.20 -23.07
CA PRO A 5 4.67 10.08 -23.51
C PRO A 5 4.75 9.63 -24.96
N VAL A 6 5.72 10.21 -25.67
CA VAL A 6 6.10 9.87 -27.05
C VAL A 6 6.72 8.47 -27.06
N GLN A 7 6.51 7.70 -28.12
CA GLN A 7 7.01 6.31 -28.27
C GLN A 7 8.49 6.20 -27.88
N GLY A 8 8.78 5.49 -26.78
CA GLY A 8 10.14 5.16 -26.33
C GLY A 8 10.49 5.61 -24.90
N GLU A 9 9.76 6.54 -24.29
CA GLU A 9 10.03 6.99 -22.91
C GLU A 9 9.15 6.28 -21.89
N ILE A 10 9.77 5.62 -20.90
CA ILE A 10 9.07 5.08 -19.74
C ILE A 10 8.64 6.29 -18.88
N PRO A 11 7.33 6.53 -18.68
CA PRO A 11 6.87 7.64 -17.87
C PRO A 11 7.38 7.50 -16.43
N LYS A 12 8.12 8.49 -15.95
CA LYS A 12 8.53 8.57 -14.55
C LYS A 12 7.35 9.09 -13.73
N PHE A 13 6.98 8.35 -12.70
CA PHE A 13 6.00 8.82 -11.73
C PHE A 13 6.65 9.84 -10.79
N GLU A 14 6.02 11.01 -10.66
CA GLU A 14 6.39 12.03 -9.69
C GLU A 14 5.29 12.21 -8.65
N CYS A 15 5.62 11.96 -7.38
CA CYS A 15 4.68 12.16 -6.29
C CYS A 15 4.43 13.65 -6.04
N ARG A 16 3.16 14.07 -6.10
CA ARG A 16 2.73 15.46 -5.89
C ARG A 16 2.36 15.80 -4.44
N LYS A 17 2.74 14.94 -3.48
CA LYS A 17 2.38 15.05 -2.05
C LYS A 17 0.87 15.19 -1.78
N CYS A 18 -0.01 14.75 -2.69
CA CYS A 18 -1.46 14.97 -2.61
C CYS A 18 -2.22 14.09 -1.59
N GLY A 19 -1.52 13.19 -0.89
CA GLY A 19 -2.12 12.29 0.10
C GLY A 19 -3.02 11.19 -0.46
N ASN A 20 -3.11 11.00 -1.79
CA ASN A 20 -3.99 9.98 -2.37
C ASN A 20 -3.63 8.56 -1.94
N CYS A 21 -2.34 8.25 -1.78
CA CYS A 21 -1.87 6.97 -1.24
C CYS A 21 -2.28 6.73 0.22
N CYS A 22 -2.81 7.73 0.92
CA CYS A 22 -3.22 7.64 2.32
C CYS A 22 -4.73 7.48 2.52
N LYS A 23 -5.55 7.66 1.47
CA LYS A 23 -7.02 7.78 1.58
C LYS A 23 -7.79 6.47 1.46
N VAL A 24 -7.15 5.40 0.97
CA VAL A 24 -7.71 4.04 0.89
C VAL A 24 -6.56 3.04 0.88
N LEU A 25 -6.09 2.66 2.06
CA LEU A 25 -5.12 1.59 2.31
C LEU A 25 -5.90 0.27 2.34
N SER A 26 -6.01 -0.42 1.22
CA SER A 26 -6.67 -1.72 1.19
C SER A 26 -6.04 -2.59 0.12
N THR A 27 -5.37 -3.65 0.54
CA THR A 27 -5.09 -4.78 -0.33
C THR A 27 -5.96 -5.94 0.14
N LYS A 28 -6.61 -6.63 -0.79
CA LYS A 28 -7.32 -7.87 -0.44
C LYS A 28 -6.26 -8.85 0.10
N PRO A 29 -6.53 -9.58 1.20
CA PRO A 29 -5.61 -10.61 1.65
C PRO A 29 -5.37 -11.58 0.49
N LEU A 30 -4.11 -11.86 0.17
CA LEU A 30 -3.76 -12.97 -0.70
C LEU A 30 -4.25 -14.23 0.03
N LYS A 31 -5.23 -14.93 -0.57
CA LYS A 31 -5.89 -16.09 0.03
C LYS A 31 -4.99 -17.31 0.18
N GLU A 32 -3.79 -17.25 -0.38
CA GLU A 32 -2.88 -18.38 -0.46
C GLU A 32 -1.78 -18.23 0.59
N THR A 33 -1.79 -19.11 1.58
CA THR A 33 -0.65 -19.32 2.48
C THR A 33 0.36 -20.22 1.76
N PRO A 34 1.51 -19.69 1.29
CA PRO A 34 2.53 -20.54 0.69
C PRO A 34 3.10 -21.48 1.75
N TYR A 35 3.08 -22.77 1.45
CA TYR A 35 3.72 -23.82 2.25
C TYR A 35 5.16 -24.00 1.81
N PHE A 36 6.09 -23.99 2.76
CA PHE A 36 7.49 -24.31 2.53
C PHE A 36 7.91 -25.43 3.47
N MET A 37 7.72 -26.70 3.08
CA MET A 37 8.16 -27.92 3.82
C MET A 37 7.89 -27.91 5.34
N ASP A 38 8.76 -27.28 6.14
CA ASP A 38 8.70 -27.16 7.60
C ASP A 38 8.23 -25.78 8.12
N ARG A 39 7.87 -24.86 7.23
CA ARG A 39 7.47 -23.48 7.54
C ARG A 39 6.18 -23.11 6.83
N ILE A 40 5.32 -22.42 7.57
CA ILE A 40 4.03 -21.92 7.08
C ILE A 40 4.02 -20.40 7.22
N ILE A 41 3.63 -19.69 6.16
CA ILE A 41 3.27 -18.27 6.25
C ILE A 41 1.80 -18.18 6.67
N ILE A 42 1.54 -17.55 7.81
CA ILE A 42 0.18 -17.34 8.32
C ILE A 42 -0.16 -15.86 8.22
N CYS A 43 -1.24 -15.56 7.50
CA CYS A 43 -1.83 -14.22 7.46
C CYS A 43 -2.75 -14.06 8.69
N VAL A 44 -2.37 -13.19 9.62
CA VAL A 44 -3.09 -12.99 10.90
C VAL A 44 -3.98 -11.75 10.90
N ALA A 45 -3.82 -10.84 9.93
CA ALA A 45 -4.68 -9.67 9.75
C ALA A 45 -4.77 -9.27 8.27
N ASN A 46 -5.85 -8.56 7.92
CA ASN A 46 -5.98 -7.90 6.62
C ASN A 46 -4.90 -6.85 6.47
N THR A 47 -4.19 -6.88 5.34
CA THR A 47 -3.10 -5.94 5.07
C THR A 47 -3.67 -4.67 4.46
N THR A 48 -3.52 -3.54 5.16
CA THR A 48 -3.88 -2.21 4.63
C THR A 48 -2.63 -1.50 4.09
N LEU A 49 -1.57 -1.52 4.90
CA LEU A 49 -0.26 -0.98 4.63
C LEU A 49 0.80 -1.97 5.13
N PRO A 50 1.40 -2.80 4.28
CA PRO A 50 2.45 -3.73 4.70
C PRO A 50 3.70 -2.94 5.08
N MET A 51 4.21 -3.18 6.28
CA MET A 51 5.40 -2.52 6.81
C MET A 51 6.32 -3.54 7.46
N HIS A 52 7.62 -3.34 7.30
CA HIS A 52 8.61 -4.05 8.12
C HIS A 52 8.73 -3.41 9.50
N ASP A 53 9.34 -4.14 10.43
CA ASP A 53 9.52 -3.72 11.82
C ASP A 53 10.24 -2.36 11.96
N TRP A 54 11.26 -2.12 11.15
CA TRP A 54 12.00 -0.86 11.12
C TRP A 54 11.18 0.32 10.56
N GLU A 55 10.16 0.08 9.74
CA GLU A 55 9.35 1.15 9.12
C GLU A 55 8.26 1.69 10.05
N MET A 56 7.86 0.89 11.05
CA MET A 56 6.84 1.27 12.02
C MET A 56 7.27 2.43 12.93
N GLY A 57 8.57 2.67 13.06
CA GLY A 57 9.13 3.65 13.99
C GLY A 57 8.53 5.05 13.81
N GLU A 58 8.27 5.48 12.57
CA GLU A 58 7.67 6.79 12.29
C GLU A 58 6.21 6.90 12.74
N PHE A 59 5.48 5.78 12.75
CA PHE A 59 4.11 5.72 13.27
C PHE A 59 4.09 5.72 14.80
N LYS A 60 5.00 4.95 15.43
CA LYS A 60 5.14 4.89 16.89
C LYS A 60 5.56 6.23 17.49
N LYS A 61 6.52 6.93 16.86
CA LYS A 61 6.94 8.30 17.26
C LYS A 61 5.78 9.31 17.28
N LYS A 62 4.72 9.04 16.53
CA LYS A 62 3.51 9.87 16.44
C LYS A 62 2.36 9.38 17.34
N GLY A 63 2.58 8.35 18.15
CA GLY A 63 1.60 7.81 19.09
C GLY A 63 0.57 6.87 18.46
N TYR A 64 0.90 6.25 17.31
CA TYR A 64 0.00 5.32 16.62
C TYR A 64 0.27 3.85 16.92
N ASP A 65 0.94 3.54 18.04
CA ASP A 65 1.30 2.17 18.44
C ASP A 65 0.10 1.23 18.49
N ASN A 66 -1.04 1.72 18.97
CA ASN A 66 -2.29 0.99 19.08
C ASN A 66 -2.95 0.66 17.72
N LEU A 67 -2.50 1.29 16.63
CA LEU A 67 -3.01 1.05 15.28
C LEU A 67 -2.16 0.05 14.50
N ILE A 68 -1.02 -0.38 15.05
CA ILE A 68 -0.06 -1.23 14.36
C ILE A 68 -0.20 -2.66 14.88
N VAL A 69 -0.49 -3.60 13.99
CA VAL A 69 -0.67 -5.01 14.31
C VAL A 69 0.15 -5.89 13.37
N PRO A 70 0.60 -7.08 13.80
CA PRO A 70 1.17 -8.06 12.87
C PRO A 70 0.17 -8.40 11.77
N SER A 71 0.63 -8.56 10.53
CA SER A 71 -0.18 -9.04 9.41
C SER A 71 0.25 -10.40 8.91
N LYS A 72 1.56 -10.70 8.94
CA LYS A 72 2.11 -12.00 8.51
C LYS A 72 3.16 -12.50 9.47
N ILE A 73 3.09 -13.80 9.75
CA ILE A 73 4.08 -14.52 10.54
C ILE A 73 4.61 -15.71 9.75
N ILE A 74 5.88 -16.06 9.97
CA ILE A 74 6.43 -17.36 9.61
C ILE A 74 6.34 -18.24 10.85
N TYR A 75 5.68 -19.37 10.75
CA TYR A 75 5.62 -20.39 11.79
C TYR A 75 6.48 -21.60 11.38
N ASP A 76 7.44 -21.96 12.22
CA ASP A 76 8.31 -23.12 12.04
C ASP A 76 7.73 -24.32 12.80
N LEU A 77 7.36 -25.35 12.03
CA LEU A 77 6.76 -26.59 12.53
C LEU A 77 7.73 -27.43 13.36
N ASN A 78 9.04 -27.33 13.10
CA ASN A 78 10.04 -28.12 13.81
C ASN A 78 10.33 -27.56 15.19
N SER A 79 10.45 -26.24 15.30
CA SER A 79 10.79 -25.57 16.56
C SER A 79 9.60 -25.06 17.36
N ASN A 80 8.38 -25.10 16.80
CA ASN A 80 7.17 -24.50 17.38
C ASN A 80 7.38 -23.01 17.72
N LYS A 81 8.04 -22.28 16.83
CA LYS A 81 8.34 -20.85 16.97
C LYS A 81 7.74 -20.06 15.82
N SER A 82 7.35 -18.82 16.11
CA SER A 82 6.87 -17.88 15.11
C SER A 82 7.74 -16.62 15.07
N ILE A 83 7.92 -16.08 13.88
CA ILE A 83 8.56 -14.78 13.65
C ILE A 83 7.58 -13.89 12.89
N ILE A 84 7.40 -12.66 13.36
CA ILE A 84 6.62 -11.65 12.65
C ILE A 84 7.48 -11.10 11.51
N ILE A 85 6.97 -11.16 10.29
CA ILE A 85 7.69 -10.69 9.09
C ILE A 85 7.07 -9.44 8.48
N GLU A 86 5.82 -9.13 8.84
CA GLU A 86 5.09 -7.98 8.33
C GLU A 86 4.10 -7.48 9.37
N TYR A 87 3.98 -6.15 9.44
CA TYR A 87 3.00 -5.43 10.22
C TYR A 87 2.09 -4.63 9.31
N THR A 88 0.96 -4.19 9.84
CA THR A 88 0.01 -3.37 9.12
C THR A 88 -0.76 -2.41 10.02
N LEU A 89 -1.52 -1.50 9.41
CA LEU A 89 -2.43 -0.62 10.12
C LEU A 89 -3.81 -1.27 10.23
N THR A 90 -4.47 -1.11 11.38
CA THR A 90 -5.84 -1.62 11.60
C THR A 90 -6.91 -0.84 10.85
N GLN A 91 -6.56 0.35 10.32
CA GLN A 91 -7.49 1.26 9.67
C GLN A 91 -7.18 1.43 8.17
N ASN A 92 -8.24 1.72 7.41
CA ASN A 92 -8.17 1.88 5.95
C ASN A 92 -7.64 3.25 5.51
N ASN A 93 -7.55 4.22 6.43
CA ASN A 93 -6.96 5.53 6.14
C ASN A 93 -5.63 5.65 6.88
N CYS A 94 -4.61 6.19 6.24
CA CYS A 94 -3.34 6.41 6.91
C CYS A 94 -3.52 7.47 8.01
N PRO A 95 -3.11 7.21 9.25
CA PRO A 95 -3.19 8.20 10.33
C PRO A 95 -2.28 9.41 10.09
N GLN A 96 -1.31 9.28 9.19
CA GLN A 96 -0.38 10.36 8.81
C GLN A 96 -0.96 11.30 7.73
N LEU A 97 -2.25 11.18 7.41
CA LEU A 97 -2.93 12.09 6.49
C LEU A 97 -3.45 13.32 7.25
N GLU A 98 -2.71 14.41 7.20
CA GLU A 98 -3.03 15.67 7.85
C GLU A 98 -3.24 16.75 6.78
N ASN A 99 -4.40 17.41 6.75
CA ASN A 99 -4.71 18.46 5.75
C ASN A 99 -4.47 18.03 4.28
N ASN A 100 -4.78 16.77 3.95
CA ASN A 100 -4.49 16.13 2.65
C ASN A 100 -3.00 15.94 2.30
N LEU A 101 -2.10 16.10 3.26
CA LEU A 101 -0.66 15.89 3.11
C LEU A 101 -0.19 14.74 4.00
N CYS A 102 0.89 14.08 3.59
CA CYS A 102 1.50 13.02 4.41
C CYS A 102 2.50 13.66 5.40
N SER A 103 2.23 13.56 6.70
CA SER A 103 3.07 14.17 7.73
C SER A 103 4.42 13.48 7.94
N ILE A 104 4.57 12.24 7.44
CA ILE A 104 5.85 11.51 7.41
C ILE A 104 6.43 11.39 5.99
N TYR A 105 6.10 12.31 5.08
CA TYR A 105 6.45 12.16 3.66
C TYR A 105 7.92 11.79 3.42
N GLU A 106 8.87 12.47 4.06
CA GLU A 106 10.31 12.22 3.85
C GLU A 106 10.74 10.84 4.39
N ASN A 107 10.11 10.37 5.48
CA ASN A 107 10.40 9.09 6.14
C ASN A 107 9.38 7.98 5.80
N ARG A 108 8.56 8.18 4.75
CA ARG A 108 7.47 7.27 4.43
C ARG A 108 7.98 5.84 4.14
N PRO A 109 7.23 4.79 4.53
CA PRO A 109 7.59 3.39 4.23
C PRO A 109 7.88 3.13 2.75
N LEU A 110 8.65 2.09 2.45
CA LEU A 110 8.95 1.62 1.11
C LEU A 110 7.68 1.34 0.31
N VAL A 111 6.66 0.74 0.93
CA VAL A 111 5.36 0.54 0.27
C VAL A 111 4.72 1.86 -0.16
N CYS A 112 4.85 2.93 0.63
CA CYS A 112 4.37 4.26 0.28
C CYS A 112 5.21 4.90 -0.84
N LYS A 113 6.53 4.66 -0.86
CA LYS A 113 7.44 5.11 -1.92
C LYS A 113 7.16 4.40 -3.25
N SER A 114 6.67 3.18 -3.20
CA SER A 114 6.30 2.41 -4.39
C SER A 114 4.94 2.79 -4.98
N PHE A 115 4.16 3.67 -4.37
CA PHE A 115 2.92 4.17 -4.97
C PHE A 115 3.20 4.88 -6.31
N PRO A 116 2.43 4.61 -7.39
CA PRO A 116 1.21 3.80 -7.42
C PRO A 116 1.42 2.30 -7.66
N CYS A 117 2.66 1.85 -7.91
CA CYS A 117 3.03 0.47 -8.23
C CYS A 117 2.51 -0.57 -7.21
N SER A 118 2.56 -0.29 -5.91
CA SER A 118 2.08 -1.20 -4.85
C SER A 118 0.58 -1.49 -4.86
N TYR A 119 -0.24 -0.67 -5.52
CA TYR A 119 -1.68 -0.91 -5.66
C TYR A 119 -2.03 -1.81 -6.86
N PHE A 120 -1.05 -2.20 -7.69
CA PHE A 120 -1.30 -2.90 -8.96
C PHE A 120 -1.35 -4.43 -8.88
N ILE A 121 -1.28 -5.05 -7.70
CA ILE A 121 -1.60 -6.49 -7.58
C ILE A 121 -3.11 -6.66 -7.36
N ASN A 122 -3.90 -6.16 -8.31
CA ASN A 122 -5.29 -6.52 -8.65
C ASN A 122 -5.81 -5.54 -9.72
N ILE A 123 -5.20 -5.56 -10.91
CA ILE A 123 -5.99 -5.32 -12.13
C ILE A 123 -6.68 -6.67 -12.37
N ASP A 124 -7.87 -6.84 -11.80
CA ASP A 124 -8.70 -7.99 -12.08
C ASP A 124 -8.91 -8.07 -13.60
N LYS A 125 -8.63 -9.28 -14.11
CA LYS A 125 -9.11 -9.77 -15.40
C LYS A 125 -10.61 -9.46 -15.49
N GLU A 126 -11.04 -9.00 -16.66
CA GLU A 126 -12.41 -8.55 -16.97
C GLU A 126 -12.77 -7.16 -16.45
N ASN A 127 -12.25 -6.11 -17.11
CA ASN A 127 -13.12 -5.08 -17.66
C ASN A 127 -12.34 -4.16 -18.61
N LYS A 128 -13.00 -3.86 -19.71
CA LYS A 128 -12.54 -3.04 -20.83
C LYS A 128 -11.75 -1.81 -20.34
N VAL A 129 -10.59 -1.59 -20.95
CA VAL A 129 -9.86 -0.31 -20.90
C VAL A 129 -10.80 0.77 -21.43
N GLY A 130 -11.52 1.40 -20.51
CA GLY A 130 -12.51 2.41 -20.76
C GLY A 130 -12.76 3.17 -19.47
N ASN A 131 -12.21 4.39 -19.42
CA ASN A 131 -12.38 5.38 -18.36
C ASN A 131 -11.38 5.34 -17.19
N LEU A 132 -10.10 5.56 -17.52
CA LEU A 132 -9.27 6.38 -16.66
C LEU A 132 -9.74 7.84 -16.78
N VAL A 133 -10.24 8.36 -15.66
CA VAL A 133 -10.43 9.79 -15.35
C VAL A 133 -11.58 10.51 -16.10
N ARG A 134 -12.80 10.44 -15.55
CA ARG A 134 -13.81 11.49 -15.78
C ARG A 134 -13.39 12.78 -15.06
N GLY A 135 -12.46 13.52 -15.66
CA GLY A 135 -12.36 14.96 -15.48
C GLY A 135 -13.37 15.60 -16.43
N ARG A 136 -14.42 16.23 -15.89
CA ARG A 136 -15.36 17.04 -16.67
C ARG A 136 -14.58 18.14 -17.42
N ALA A 137 -14.35 17.98 -18.71
CA ALA A 137 -14.10 19.10 -19.61
C ALA A 137 -15.46 19.69 -19.99
N ARG A 138 -15.75 20.91 -19.52
CA ARG A 138 -16.83 21.72 -20.08
C ARG A 138 -16.38 22.11 -21.49
N THR A 139 -17.11 21.68 -22.51
CA THR A 139 -17.06 22.31 -23.82
C THR A 139 -17.92 23.57 -23.76
N LEU A 140 -17.28 24.73 -23.85
CA LEU A 140 -17.93 25.93 -24.37
C LEU A 140 -18.00 25.73 -25.88
N ALA A 141 -19.22 25.60 -26.40
CA ALA A 141 -19.49 25.65 -27.83
C ALA A 141 -19.68 27.12 -28.22
N GLY A 142 -18.82 27.59 -29.12
CA GLY A 142 -19.06 28.67 -30.07
C GLY A 142 -18.84 28.11 -31.46
#